data_AF-W1J8C3-F1
#
_entry.id   AF-W1J8C3-F1
#
_cell.length_a   1.000
_cell.length_b   1.000
_cell.length_c   1.000
_cell.angle_alpha   90.00
_cell.angle_beta   90.00
_cell.angle_gamma   90.00
#
_symmetry.space_group_name_H-M   'P 1'
#
loop_
_entity.id
_entity.type
_entity.pdbx_description
1 polymer ?
#
loop_
_entity_poly.entity_id
_entity_poly.type
_entity_poly.pdbx_seq_one_letter_code
_entity_poly.pdbx_strand_id
1 'polypeptide(L)'
;MLKETNPVPVKEIIIKEVKFIFNQASIRDDYNNILIDENSNLIDDLAFTSLMIARLIMELNERLKVEPFGNDYHFSDIKNVQDIINAYINTIEKNNL
;
A
#
# COMPACT_ATOMS: atom_id res chain seq x y z
N MET A 1 -7.33 25.87 -20.11
CA MET A 1 -6.34 24.78 -20.10
C MET A 1 -6.55 24.00 -18.82
N LEU A 2 -7.28 22.88 -18.90
CA LEU A 2 -7.43 21.98 -17.76
C LEU A 2 -6.10 21.27 -17.59
N LYS A 3 -5.48 21.40 -16.41
CA LYS A 3 -4.27 20.64 -16.07
C LYS A 3 -4.63 19.17 -16.14
N GLU A 4 -4.04 18.43 -17.07
CA GLU A 4 -4.03 16.98 -17.04
C GLU A 4 -3.48 16.57 -15.67
N THR A 5 -4.36 16.11 -14.80
CA THR A 5 -3.97 15.41 -13.59
C THR A 5 -3.28 14.14 -14.06
N ASN A 6 -1.94 14.17 -14.15
CA ASN A 6 -1.15 12.96 -14.28
C ASN A 6 -1.71 11.96 -13.25
N PRO A 7 -2.07 10.73 -13.65
CA PRO A 7 -2.47 9.73 -12.67
C PRO A 7 -1.31 9.60 -11.70
N VAL A 8 -1.55 9.94 -10.43
CA VAL A 8 -0.57 9.72 -9.37
C VAL A 8 -0.14 8.25 -9.49
N PRO A 9 1.16 7.95 -9.68
CA PRO A 9 1.63 6.59 -9.87
C PRO A 9 1.12 5.69 -8.75
N VAL A 10 0.68 4.46 -9.06
CA VAL A 10 0.16 3.47 -8.09
C VAL A 10 1.07 3.35 -6.87
N LYS A 11 2.39 3.36 -7.10
CA LYS A 11 3.43 3.41 -6.06
C LYS A 11 3.24 4.55 -5.05
N GLU A 12 3.02 5.78 -5.53
CA GLU A 12 2.87 6.95 -4.66
C GLU A 12 1.59 6.87 -3.82
N ILE A 13 0.50 6.35 -4.39
CA ILE A 13 -0.76 6.12 -3.65
C ILE A 13 -0.53 5.13 -2.51
N ILE A 14 0.13 4.00 -2.80
CA ILE A 14 0.39 2.95 -1.82
C ILE A 14 1.33 3.44 -0.71
N ILE A 15 2.46 4.06 -1.05
CA ILE A 15 3.39 4.60 -0.05
C ILE A 15 2.70 5.64 0.83
N LYS A 16 1.86 6.51 0.25
CA LYS A 16 1.11 7.50 1.03
C LYS A 16 0.13 6.84 2.01
N GLU A 17 -0.53 5.76 1.60
CA GLU A 17 -1.47 5.05 2.47
C GLU A 17 -0.76 4.26 3.58
N VAL A 18 0.36 3.63 3.28
CA VAL A 18 1.23 2.99 4.29
C VAL A 18 1.65 4.02 5.33
N LYS A 19 2.14 5.19 4.90
CA LYS A 19 2.51 6.30 5.80
C LYS A 19 1.33 6.76 6.65
N PHE A 20 0.15 6.89 6.06
CA PHE A 20 -1.05 7.30 6.77
C PHE A 20 -1.41 6.32 7.89
N ILE A 21 -1.50 5.03 7.58
CA ILE A 21 -1.85 3.99 8.57
C ILE A 21 -0.77 3.87 9.64
N PHE A 22 0.50 3.91 9.25
CA PHE A 22 1.62 3.91 10.19
C PHE A 22 1.50 5.07 11.18
N ASN A 23 1.33 6.30 10.70
CA ASN A 23 1.23 7.49 11.53
C ASN A 23 -0.01 7.49 12.44
N GLN A 24 -1.11 6.84 12.02
CA GLN A 24 -2.30 6.69 12.87
C GLN A 24 -2.09 5.69 14.01
N ALA A 25 -1.31 4.64 13.79
CA ALA A 25 -1.02 3.62 14.80
C ALA A 25 0.10 4.05 15.76
N SER A 26 1.05 4.86 15.28
CA SER A 26 2.18 5.40 16.04
C SER A 26 1.71 6.53 16.96
N ILE A 27 1.12 6.18 18.10
CA ILE A 27 0.70 7.12 19.17
C ILE A 27 1.92 7.81 19.86
N ARG A 28 3.16 7.50 19.48
CA ARG A 28 4.39 7.99 20.14
C ARG A 28 5.33 8.67 19.15
N ASP A 29 5.75 9.89 19.51
CA ASP A 29 6.58 10.84 18.74
C ASP A 29 7.95 10.30 18.27
N ASP A 30 8.39 9.15 18.79
CA ASP A 30 9.72 8.59 18.53
C ASP A 30 9.88 7.96 17.14
N TYR A 31 8.78 7.77 16.40
CA TYR A 31 8.76 7.14 15.06
C TYR A 31 8.86 8.12 13.88
N ASN A 32 8.96 9.42 14.14
CA ASN A 32 9.00 10.47 13.10
C ASN A 32 10.21 10.38 12.14
N ASN A 33 11.18 9.51 12.40
CA ASN A 33 12.37 9.32 11.56
C ASN A 33 12.39 8.00 10.76
N ILE A 34 11.33 7.18 10.78
CA ILE A 34 11.30 5.97 9.96
C ILE A 34 11.10 6.36 8.48
N LEU A 35 12.09 6.00 7.66
CA LEU A 35 11.99 6.10 6.21
C LEU A 35 11.05 5.00 5.70
N ILE A 36 9.89 5.40 5.20
CA ILE A 36 8.93 4.50 4.56
C ILE A 36 9.09 4.60 3.04
N ASP A 37 9.57 3.52 2.44
CA ASP A 37 9.75 3.33 1.00
C ASP A 37 9.28 1.93 0.55
N GLU A 38 9.50 1.56 -0.72
CA GLU A 38 9.13 0.25 -1.26
C GLU A 38 9.77 -0.96 -0.57
N ASN A 39 10.96 -0.78 0.01
CA ASN A 39 11.73 -1.88 0.62
C ASN A 39 11.32 -2.12 2.07
N SER A 40 10.65 -1.15 2.71
CA SER A 40 10.16 -1.26 4.08
C SER A 40 9.35 -2.53 4.28
N ASN A 41 9.76 -3.34 5.25
CA ASN A 41 9.03 -4.51 5.69
C ASN A 41 7.85 -4.07 6.58
N LEU A 42 6.64 -4.47 6.19
CA LEU A 42 5.42 -4.05 6.88
C LEU A 42 5.40 -4.52 8.34
N ILE A 43 5.90 -5.72 8.61
CA ILE A 43 5.86 -6.33 9.95
C ILE A 43 7.08 -5.93 10.75
N ASP A 44 8.28 -6.14 10.21
CA ASP A 44 9.52 -6.01 10.98
C ASP A 44 9.95 -4.54 11.14
N ASP A 45 9.80 -3.71 10.10
CA ASP A 45 10.21 -2.30 10.15
C ASP A 45 9.08 -1.39 10.64
N LEU A 46 7.85 -1.66 10.18
CA LEU A 46 6.70 -0.77 10.42
C LEU A 46 5.73 -1.29 11.50
N ALA A 47 5.95 -2.49 12.03
CA ALA A 47 5.12 -3.11 13.06
C ALA A 47 3.62 -3.16 12.71
N PHE A 48 3.28 -3.34 11.42
CA PHE A 48 1.90 -3.49 10.99
C PHE A 48 1.31 -4.78 11.54
N THR A 49 0.22 -4.64 12.28
CA THR A 49 -0.61 -5.79 12.65
C THR A 49 -1.42 -6.27 11.44
N SER A 50 -1.91 -7.52 11.47
CA SER A 50 -2.79 -8.04 10.43
C SER A 50 -4.04 -7.18 10.21
N LEU A 51 -4.54 -6.51 11.26
CA LEU A 51 -5.65 -5.57 11.16
C LEU A 51 -5.28 -4.31 10.37
N MET A 52 -4.06 -3.80 10.55
CA MET A 52 -3.55 -2.65 9.80
C MET A 52 -3.35 -3.00 8.32
N ILE A 53 -2.83 -4.20 8.03
CA ILE A 53 -2.69 -4.70 6.67
C ILE A 53 -4.06 -4.86 6.01
N ALA A 54 -5.03 -5.48 6.70
CA ALA A 54 -6.39 -5.61 6.19
C ALA A 54 -7.01 -4.24 5.86
N ARG A 55 -6.86 -3.26 6.77
CA ARG A 55 -7.31 -1.88 6.53
C ARG A 55 -6.62 -1.24 5.33
N LEU A 56 -5.30 -1.39 5.20
CA LEU A 56 -4.54 -0.88 4.06
C LEU A 56 -5.09 -1.42 2.75
N ILE A 57 -5.31 -2.74 2.66
CA ILE A 57 -5.84 -3.37 1.45
C ILE A 57 -7.25 -2.88 1.14
N MET A 58 -8.13 -2.75 2.14
CA MET A 58 -9.49 -2.23 1.95
C MET A 58 -9.47 -0.80 1.36
N GLU A 59 -8.65 0.09 1.91
CA GLU A 59 -8.52 1.48 1.44
C GLU A 59 -7.94 1.55 0.02
N LEU A 60 -6.96 0.70 -0.28
CA LEU A 60 -6.35 0.63 -1.61
C LEU A 60 -7.32 0.06 -2.66
N ASN A 61 -8.11 -0.96 -2.32
CA ASN A 61 -9.15 -1.48 -3.20
C ASN A 61 -10.18 -0.40 -3.56
N GLU A 62 -10.63 0.36 -2.55
CA GLU A 62 -11.60 1.43 -2.75
C GLU A 62 -11.03 2.58 -3.59
N ARG A 63 -9.74 2.92 -3.43
CA ARG A 63 -9.11 4.02 -4.18
C ARG A 63 -8.69 3.64 -5.60
N LEU A 64 -8.08 2.46 -5.77
CA LEU A 64 -7.54 2.00 -7.04
C LEU A 64 -8.58 1.24 -7.88
N LYS A 65 -9.77 0.96 -7.31
CA LYS A 65 -10.89 0.28 -7.98
C LYS A 65 -10.50 -1.09 -8.54
N VAL A 66 -9.60 -1.79 -7.86
CA VAL A 66 -9.14 -3.15 -8.18
C VAL A 66 -8.94 -3.95 -6.90
N GLU A 67 -9.05 -5.28 -6.99
CA GLU A 67 -8.91 -6.19 -5.85
C GLU A 67 -7.91 -7.31 -6.18
N PRO A 68 -6.62 -7.13 -5.87
CA PRO A 68 -5.59 -8.13 -6.16
C PRO A 68 -5.63 -9.34 -5.21
N PHE A 69 -6.01 -9.13 -3.94
CA PHE A 69 -5.98 -10.16 -2.91
C PHE A 69 -7.28 -10.95 -2.86
N GLY A 70 -7.20 -12.26 -3.10
CA GLY A 70 -8.35 -13.16 -3.11
C GLY A 70 -8.12 -14.37 -4.01
N ASN A 71 -7.96 -14.12 -5.32
CA ASN A 71 -7.74 -15.18 -6.31
C ASN A 71 -6.28 -15.28 -6.77
N ASP A 72 -5.66 -14.14 -7.06
CA ASP A 72 -4.32 -14.09 -7.70
C ASP A 72 -3.19 -13.93 -6.66
N TYR A 73 -3.47 -13.34 -5.49
CA TYR A 73 -2.51 -13.10 -4.42
C TYR A 73 -3.08 -13.48 -3.05
N HIS A 74 -2.25 -14.02 -2.16
CA HIS A 74 -2.59 -14.27 -0.77
C HIS A 74 -2.00 -13.20 0.16
N PHE A 75 -2.68 -12.91 1.27
CA PHE A 75 -2.19 -12.00 2.30
C PHE A 75 -0.85 -12.43 2.92
N SER A 76 -0.56 -13.73 2.93
CA SER A 76 0.72 -14.28 3.40
C SER A 76 1.91 -13.93 2.51
N ASP A 77 1.66 -13.51 1.26
CA ASP A 77 2.71 -13.20 0.29
C ASP A 77 3.23 -11.76 0.48
N ILE A 78 2.54 -10.95 1.29
CA ILE A 78 2.90 -9.57 1.54
C ILE A 78 3.91 -9.48 2.68
N LYS A 79 5.15 -9.09 2.37
CA LYS A 79 6.19 -8.80 3.36
C LYS A 79 6.59 -7.34 3.34
N ASN A 80 6.81 -6.81 2.15
CA ASN A 80 7.32 -5.47 1.91
C ASN A 80 6.26 -4.60 1.22
N VAL A 81 6.43 -3.27 1.26
CA VAL A 81 5.59 -2.34 0.51
C VAL A 81 5.62 -2.64 -1.00
N GLN A 82 6.77 -3.08 -1.53
CA GLN A 82 6.92 -3.48 -2.93
C GLN A 82 5.99 -4.63 -3.35
N ASP A 83 5.70 -5.58 -2.45
CA ASP A 83 4.81 -6.71 -2.75
C ASP A 83 3.38 -6.21 -3.03
N ILE A 84 2.92 -5.23 -2.24
CA ILE A 84 1.64 -4.56 -2.46
C ILE A 84 1.67 -3.81 -3.79
N ILE A 85 2.73 -3.04 -4.06
CA ILE A 85 2.86 -2.29 -5.31
C ILE A 85 2.75 -3.22 -6.52
N ASN A 86 3.49 -4.32 -6.52
CA ASN A 86 3.47 -5.30 -7.60
C ASN A 86 2.09 -5.93 -7.77
N ALA A 87 1.43 -6.31 -6.68
CA ALA A 87 0.09 -6.91 -6.74
C ALA A 87 -0.91 -5.98 -7.43
N TYR A 88 -0.96 -4.70 -7.03
CA TYR A 88 -1.88 -3.73 -7.64
C TYR A 88 -1.52 -3.40 -9.10
N ILE A 89 -0.24 -3.19 -9.42
CA ILE A 89 0.19 -2.90 -10.80
C ILE A 89 -0.18 -4.06 -11.72
N ASN A 90 0.17 -5.30 -11.34
CA ASN A 90 -0.09 -6.47 -12.15
C ASN A 90 -1.60 -6.68 -12.38
N THR A 91 -2.44 -6.46 -11.36
CA THR A 91 -3.90 -6.57 -11.50
C THR A 91 -4.48 -5.47 -12.37
N ILE A 92 -3.99 -4.23 -12.27
CA ILE A 92 -4.42 -3.12 -13.14
C ILE A 92 -4.04 -3.40 -14.60
N GLU A 93 -2.82 -3.87 -14.85
CA GLU A 93 -2.36 -4.22 -16.19
C GLU A 93 -3.18 -5.37 -16.78
N LYS A 94 -3.47 -6.41 -15.99
CA LYS A 94 -4.34 -7.54 -16.40
C LYS A 94 -5.77 -7.12 -16.74
N ASN A 95 -6.34 -6.15 -16.01
CA ASN A 95 -7.72 -5.69 -16.24
C ASN A 95 -7.85 -4.71 -17.42
N ASN A 96 -6.74 -4.14 -17.88
CA ASN A 96 -6.68 -3.25 -19.04
C ASN A 96 -6.37 -3.99 -20.36
N LEU A 97 -6.15 -5.31 -20.28
CA LEU A 97 -5.98 -6.24 -21.41
C LEU A 97 -7.31 -6.92 -21.75
#